data_AF-B2J0R4-F1
#
_entry.id   AF-B2J0R4-F1
#
_cell.length_a   1.000
_cell.length_b   1.000
_cell.length_c   1.000
_cell.angle_alpha   90.00
_cell.angle_beta   90.00
_cell.angle_gamma   90.00
#
_symmetry.space_group_name_H-M   'P 1'
#
loop_
_entity.id
_entity.type
_entity.pdbx_description
1 polymer ?
#
loop_
_entity_poly.entity_id
_entity_poly.type
_entity_poly.pdbx_seq_one_letter_code
_entity_poly.pdbx_strand_id
1 'polypeptide(L)' 'METKEILQALPSLSISDRLKIAESALQLVLQEKHSLTKDEQKRQLTLAAVTAIADYAPGSELDIFSDLEGEDFCDYPD' A
#
# COMPACT_ATOMS: atom_id res chain seq x y z
N MET A 1 23.55 2.44 -14.12
CA MET A 1 22.93 1.12 -14.34
C MET A 1 21.54 1.39 -14.85
N GLU A 2 21.17 0.78 -15.97
CA GLU A 2 19.87 1.03 -16.58
C GLU A 2 18.78 0.31 -15.76
N THR A 3 17.60 0.93 -15.58
CA THR A 3 16.46 0.33 -14.84
C THR A 3 16.13 -1.09 -15.35
N LYS A 4 16.35 -1.31 -16.65
CA LYS A 4 16.17 -2.60 -17.31
C LYS A 4 17.11 -3.70 -16.77
N GLU A 5 18.35 -3.37 -16.45
CA GLU A 5 19.35 -4.31 -15.92
C GLU A 5 18.97 -4.76 -14.50
N ILE A 6 18.50 -3.82 -13.68
CA ILE A 6 17.97 -4.12 -12.33
C ILE A 6 16.80 -5.11 -12.44
N LEU A 7 15.82 -4.80 -13.30
CA LEU A 7 14.63 -5.63 -13.46
C LEU A 7 14.94 -7.03 -14.02
N GLN A 8 15.95 -7.15 -14.88
CA GLN A 8 16.41 -8.45 -15.41
C GLN A 8 17.17 -9.29 -14.38
N ALA A 9 17.84 -8.65 -13.41
CA ALA A 9 18.55 -9.33 -12.35
C ALA A 9 17.63 -9.82 -11.22
N LEU A 10 16.50 -9.16 -10.95
CA LEU A 10 15.60 -9.53 -9.86
C LEU A 10 15.17 -11.02 -9.84
N PRO A 11 14.81 -11.65 -10.98
CA PRO A 11 14.37 -13.05 -10.98
C PRO A 11 15.44 -14.06 -10.55
N SER A 12 16.73 -13.76 -10.69
CA SER A 12 17.82 -14.65 -10.29
C SER A 12 18.11 -14.58 -8.78
N LEU A 13 17.51 -13.64 -8.07
CA LEU A 13 17.71 -13.43 -6.65
C LEU A 13 16.70 -14.20 -5.80
N SER A 14 17.12 -14.51 -4.56
CA SER A 14 16.23 -15.08 -3.56
C SER A 14 15.06 -14.14 -3.26
N ILE A 15 13.94 -14.68 -2.76
CA ILE A 15 12.80 -13.86 -2.32
C ILE A 15 13.24 -12.86 -1.24
N SER A 16 14.06 -13.31 -0.28
CA SER A 16 14.62 -12.45 0.77
C SER A 16 15.38 -11.25 0.20
N ASP A 17 16.24 -11.47 -0.79
CA ASP A 17 17.04 -10.38 -1.37
C ASP A 17 16.17 -9.45 -2.21
N ARG A 18 15.18 -9.99 -2.93
CA ARG A 18 14.18 -9.18 -3.63
C ARG A 18 13.39 -8.28 -2.67
N LEU A 19 13.00 -8.80 -1.50
CA LEU A 19 12.32 -8.01 -0.48
C LEU A 19 13.20 -6.89 0.07
N LYS A 20 14.47 -7.17 0.39
CA LYS A 20 15.43 -6.14 0.83
C LYS A 20 15.63 -5.04 -0.20
N ILE A 21 15.72 -5.41 -1.49
CA ILE A 21 15.83 -4.45 -2.59
C ILE A 21 14.56 -3.60 -2.68
N ALA A 22 13.37 -4.22 -2.63
CA ALA A 22 12.10 -3.50 -2.67
C ALA A 22 11.96 -2.52 -1.51
N GLU A 23 12.30 -2.93 -0.29
CA GLU A 23 12.27 -2.09 0.90
C GLU A 23 13.23 -0.91 0.78
N SER A 24 14.49 -1.16 0.36
CA SER A 24 15.49 -0.10 0.19
C SER A 24 15.07 0.90 -0.89
N ALA A 25 14.55 0.41 -2.02
CA ALA A 25 14.04 1.27 -3.09
C ALA A 25 12.86 2.12 -2.63
N LEU A 26 11.93 1.55 -1.85
CA LEU A 26 10.80 2.28 -1.30
C LEU A 26 11.25 3.36 -0.32
N GLN A 27 12.24 3.08 0.55
CA GLN A 27 12.79 4.06 1.48
C GLN A 27 13.36 5.28 0.76
N LEU A 28 14.07 5.09 -0.37
CA LEU A 28 14.59 6.19 -1.18
C LEU A 28 13.45 7.07 -1.74
N VAL A 29 12.40 6.45 -2.27
CA VAL A 29 11.20 7.18 -2.76
C VAL A 29 10.54 7.99 -1.64
N LEU A 30 10.47 7.44 -0.42
CA LEU A 30 9.90 8.14 0.73
C LEU A 30 10.75 9.32 1.22
N GLN A 31 12.09 9.21 1.14
CA GLN A 31 12.99 10.31 1.45
C GLN A 31 12.84 11.48 0.45
N GLU A 32 12.51 11.17 -0.80
CA GLU A 32 12.35 12.14 -1.88
C GLU A 32 10.88 12.54 -2.12
N LYS A 33 9.97 12.30 -1.16
CA LYS A 33 8.52 12.47 -1.34
C LYS A 33 8.08 13.88 -1.79
N HIS A 34 8.87 14.90 -1.45
CA HIS A 34 8.63 16.29 -1.89
C HIS A 34 9.07 16.58 -3.34
N SER A 35 9.87 15.70 -3.94
CA SER A 35 10.40 15.83 -5.30
C SER A 35 9.60 15.02 -6.33
N LEU A 36 8.62 14.22 -5.90
CA LEU A 36 7.79 13.43 -6.80
C LEU A 36 6.91 14.33 -7.67
N THR A 37 6.86 14.02 -8.97
CA THR A 37 5.88 14.60 -9.89
C THR A 37 4.46 14.14 -9.52
N LYS A 38 3.44 14.86 -10.00
CA LYS A 38 2.03 14.46 -9.79
C LYS A 38 1.74 13.07 -10.36
N ASP A 39 2.36 12.71 -11.48
CA ASP A 39 2.14 11.41 -12.11
C ASP A 39 2.78 10.27 -11.30
N GLU A 40 3.97 10.50 -10.74
CA GLU A 40 4.63 9.53 -9.84
C GLU A 40 3.85 9.36 -8.53
N GLN A 41 3.36 10.46 -7.94
CA GLN A 41 2.47 10.39 -6.78
C GLN A 41 1.20 9.59 -7.09
N LYS A 42 0.54 9.87 -8.23
CA LYS A 42 -0.66 9.13 -8.64
C LYS A 42 -0.36 7.65 -8.82
N ARG A 43 0.79 7.30 -9.41
CA ARG A 43 1.20 5.90 -9.60
C ARG A 43 1.45 5.20 -8.26
N GLN A 44 2.11 5.86 -7.31
CA GLN A 44 2.32 5.33 -5.97
C GLN A 44 0.99 5.09 -5.23
N LEU A 45 0.09 6.06 -5.27
CA LEU A 45 -1.24 5.94 -4.65
C LEU A 45 -2.06 4.82 -5.28
N THR A 46 -1.99 4.67 -6.61
CA THR A 46 -2.69 3.58 -7.31
C THR A 46 -2.18 2.22 -6.86
N LEU A 47 -0.86 2.05 -6.74
CA LEU A 47 -0.26 0.80 -6.26
C LEU A 47 -0.70 0.50 -4.81
N ALA A 48 -0.61 1.50 -3.93
CA ALA A 48 -1.06 1.35 -2.54
C ALA A 48 -2.53 0.96 -2.44
N ALA A 49 -3.40 1.61 -3.24
CA ALA A 49 -4.82 1.28 -3.28
C ALA A 49 -5.06 -0.16 -3.75
N VAL A 50 -4.40 -0.60 -4.83
CA VAL A 50 -4.56 -1.97 -5.35
C VAL A 50 -4.12 -3.01 -4.33
N THR A 51 -3.03 -2.76 -3.59
CA THR A 51 -2.56 -3.68 -2.54
C THR A 51 -3.51 -3.70 -1.34
N ALA A 52 -4.07 -2.54 -0.96
CA ALA A 52 -4.98 -2.44 0.17
C ALA A 52 -6.35 -3.06 -0.09
N ILE A 53 -6.81 -3.24 -1.34
CA ILE A 53 -8.13 -3.82 -1.66
C ILE A 53 -8.35 -5.17 -0.97
N ALA A 54 -7.32 -6.01 -0.88
CA ALA A 54 -7.43 -7.32 -0.23
C ALA A 54 -7.78 -7.20 1.26
N ASP A 55 -7.33 -6.14 1.92
CA ASP A 55 -7.62 -5.88 3.33
C ASP A 55 -9.07 -5.48 3.55
N TYR A 56 -9.81 -5.07 2.51
CA TYR A 56 -11.24 -4.74 2.54
C TYR A 56 -12.11 -5.84 1.89
N ALA A 57 -11.55 -7.02 1.60
CA ALA A 57 -12.34 -8.13 1.06
C ALA A 57 -13.35 -8.65 2.11
N PRO A 58 -14.54 -9.15 1.71
CA PRO A 58 -15.51 -9.68 2.65
C PRO A 58 -14.91 -10.75 3.58
N GLY A 59 -15.10 -10.60 4.89
CA GLY A 59 -14.53 -11.48 5.91
C GLY A 59 -13.04 -11.25 6.23
N SER A 60 -12.45 -10.14 5.78
CA SER A 60 -11.13 -9.69 6.23
C SER A 60 -11.20 -9.02 7.61
N GLU A 61 -10.04 -8.73 8.19
CA GLU A 61 -9.91 -8.06 9.50
C GLU A 61 -10.49 -6.63 9.52
N LEU A 62 -10.57 -5.94 8.37
CA LEU A 62 -11.16 -4.60 8.32
C LEU A 62 -12.69 -4.63 8.15
N ASP A 63 -13.25 -5.77 7.75
CA ASP A 63 -14.70 -5.95 7.61
C ASP A 63 -15.40 -6.18 8.97
N ILE A 64 -14.64 -6.36 10.06
CA ILE A 64 -15.18 -6.52 11.43
C ILE A 64 -15.85 -5.22 11.90
N PHE A 65 -15.45 -4.07 11.36
CA PHE A 65 -16.08 -2.78 11.65
C PHE A 65 -17.32 -2.50 10.77
N SER A 66 -17.60 -3.37 9.79
CA SER A 66 -18.78 -3.30 8.93
C SER A 66 -20.01 -3.92 9.59
N ASP A 67 -19.82 -4.75 10.62
CA ASP A 67 -20.90 -5.23 11.46
C ASP A 67 -21.47 -4.02 12.22
N LEU A 68 -22.55 -3.49 11.66
CA LEU A 68 -23.44 -2.49 12.23
C LEU A 68 -24.04 -2.98 13.56
N GLU A 69 -23.24 -3.07 14.62
CA GLU A 69 -23.74 -2.67 15.94
C GLU A 69 -23.81 -1.14 15.90
N GLY A 70 -24.87 -0.63 15.26
CA GLY A 70 -25.19 0.79 15.34
C GLY A 70 -25.27 1.17 16.81
N GLU A 71 -24.57 2.22 17.20
CA GLU A 71 -24.74 2.78 18.54
C GLU A 71 -26.23 3.10 18.71
N ASP A 72 -26.86 2.56 19.75
CA ASP A 72 -28.19 2.96 20.18
C ASP A 72 -28.11 4.44 20.57
N PHE A 73 -28.32 5.33 19.60
CA PHE A 73 -28.44 6.75 19.84
C PHE A 73 -29.63 6.93 20.80
N CYS A 74 -29.33 7.28 22.05
CA CYS A 74 -30.37 7.59 23.01
C CYS A 74 -31.11 8.84 22.52
N ASP A 75 -32.40 8.70 22.20
CA ASP A 75 -33.27 9.85 21.99
C ASP A 75 -33.29 10.67 23.28
N TYR A 76 -32.65 11.84 23.26
CA TYR A 76 -32.73 12.78 24.36
C TYR A 76 -34.15 13.38 24.37
N PRO A 77 -34.92 13.27 25.48
CA PRO A 77 -36.21 13.91 25.57
C PRO A 77 -36.04 15.44 25.63
N ASP A 78 -36.84 16.14 24.81
CA ASP A 78 -36.97 17.61 24.76
C ASP A 78 -37.30 18.24 26.13
#